data_AF-A0A8D5ZGC6-F1
#
_entry.id   AF-A0A8D5ZGC6-F1
#
_cell.length_a   1.000
_cell.length_b   1.000
_cell.length_c   1.000
_cell.angle_alpha   90.00
_cell.angle_beta   90.00
_cell.angle_gamma   90.00
#
_symmetry.space_group_name_H-M   'P 1'
#
loop_
_entity.id
_entity.type
_entity.pdbx_description
1 polymer ?
#
loop_
_entity_poly.entity_id
_entity_poly.type
_entity_poly.pdbx_seq_one_letter_code
_entity_poly.pdbx_strand_id
1 'polypeptide(L)'
;MEAKRLILVSSTSHPLDKVFEEIADEISQERGIKKERKEEDYSFLSDYGEKDEYNMPWLPQLLVEFDDGSIKPILTRAIIDENSYKPDKDLMKKEALNKIKKLSDKKEGSDNA
;
A
#
# COMPACT_ATOMS: atom_id res chain seq x y z
N MET A 1 13.66 8.97 2.79
CA MET A 1 13.70 7.73 1.99
C MET A 1 12.85 7.95 0.75
N GLU A 2 13.31 7.51 -0.42
CA GLU A 2 12.62 7.73 -1.69
C GLU A 2 11.87 6.47 -2.13
N ALA A 3 10.61 6.62 -2.53
CA ALA A 3 9.81 5.49 -2.99
C ALA A 3 10.37 4.94 -4.30
N LYS A 4 10.63 3.64 -4.36
CA LYS A 4 11.31 2.98 -5.49
C LYS A 4 10.37 2.05 -6.26
N ARG A 5 9.49 1.33 -5.55
CA ARG A 5 8.57 0.36 -6.14
C ARG A 5 7.28 0.25 -5.34
N LEU A 6 6.16 0.08 -6.01
CA LEU A 6 4.91 -0.37 -5.41
C LEU A 6 4.81 -1.89 -5.50
N ILE A 7 4.31 -2.51 -4.44
CA ILE A 7 4.07 -3.95 -4.38
C ILE A 7 2.62 -4.16 -3.97
N LEU A 8 1.80 -4.67 -4.89
CA LEU A 8 0.43 -5.06 -4.60
C LEU A 8 0.37 -6.55 -4.31
N VAL A 9 -0.09 -6.91 -3.13
CA VAL A 9 -0.45 -8.30 -2.80
C VAL A 9 -1.96 -8.40 -2.73
N SER A 10 -2.53 -9.22 -3.61
CA SER A 10 -3.98 -9.37 -3.77
C SER A 10 -4.32 -10.76 -4.32
N SER A 11 -5.61 -11.02 -4.48
CA SER A 11 -6.16 -12.17 -5.17
C SER A 11 -7.09 -11.67 -6.27
N THR A 12 -6.99 -12.24 -7.47
CA THR A 12 -7.89 -12.00 -8.60
C THR A 12 -9.36 -12.31 -8.28
N SER A 13 -9.61 -13.11 -7.25
CA SER A 13 -10.95 -13.42 -6.76
C SER A 13 -11.47 -12.42 -5.71
N HIS A 14 -10.63 -11.50 -5.23
CA HIS A 14 -11.02 -10.57 -4.18
C HIS A 14 -11.87 -9.41 -4.74
N PRO A 15 -13.01 -9.04 -4.10
CA PRO A 15 -13.89 -7.97 -4.61
C PRO A 15 -13.21 -6.61 -4.80
N LEU A 16 -12.20 -6.32 -3.99
CA LEU A 16 -11.42 -5.07 -4.04
C LEU A 16 -10.17 -5.15 -4.93
N ASP A 17 -9.92 -6.27 -5.60
CA ASP A 17 -8.69 -6.47 -6.38
C ASP A 17 -8.48 -5.38 -7.43
N LYS A 18 -9.48 -5.20 -8.30
CA LYS A 18 -9.43 -4.19 -9.37
C LYS A 18 -9.26 -2.77 -8.82
N VAL A 19 -9.88 -2.48 -7.69
CA VAL A 19 -9.78 -1.16 -7.05
C VAL A 19 -8.35 -0.88 -6.60
N PHE A 20 -7.70 -1.85 -5.95
CA PHE A 20 -6.32 -1.70 -5.50
C PHE A 20 -5.33 -1.70 -6.68
N GLU A 21 -5.59 -2.49 -7.72
CA GLU A 21 -4.80 -2.50 -8.95
C GLU A 21 -4.81 -1.13 -9.63
N GLU A 22 -6.00 -0.53 -9.82
CA GLU A 22 -6.17 0.81 -10.41
C GLU A 22 -5.43 1.88 -9.59
N ILE A 23 -5.56 1.86 -8.26
CA ILE A 23 -4.86 2.81 -7.39
C ILE A 23 -3.33 2.63 -7.50
N ALA A 24 -2.84 1.39 -7.53
CA ALA A 24 -1.41 1.11 -7.68
C ALA A 24 -0.88 1.61 -9.03
N ASP A 25 -1.64 1.44 -10.11
CA ASP A 25 -1.30 1.94 -11.44
C ASP A 25 -1.26 3.46 -11.49
N GLU A 26 -2.26 4.13 -10.94
CA GLU A 26 -2.30 5.60 -10.90
C GLU A 26 -1.12 6.18 -10.12
N ILE A 27 -0.80 5.61 -8.95
CA ILE A 27 0.35 6.07 -8.15
C ILE A 27 1.67 5.78 -8.88
N SER A 28 1.80 4.60 -9.50
CA SER A 28 2.97 4.21 -10.29
C SER A 28 3.25 5.22 -11.41
N GLN A 29 2.20 5.62 -12.14
CA GLN A 29 2.29 6.62 -13.21
C GLN A 29 2.59 8.03 -12.67
N GLU A 30 1.88 8.48 -11.62
CA GLU A 30 2.06 9.83 -11.05
C GLU A 30 3.46 10.04 -10.47
N ARG A 31 4.05 8.99 -9.87
CA ARG A 31 5.38 9.05 -9.24
C ARG A 31 6.51 8.55 -10.13
N GLY A 32 6.21 7.94 -11.28
CA GLY A 32 7.23 7.35 -12.15
C GLY A 32 7.96 6.16 -11.54
N ILE A 33 7.32 5.42 -10.62
CA ILE A 33 7.91 4.27 -9.92
C ILE A 33 7.32 2.96 -10.43
N LYS A 34 8.09 1.87 -10.41
CA LYS A 34 7.62 0.57 -10.90
C LYS A 34 6.55 -0.03 -9.98
N LYS A 35 5.65 -0.83 -10.55
CA LYS A 35 4.69 -1.66 -9.82
C LYS A 35 5.04 -3.13 -10.01
N GLU A 36 4.93 -3.90 -8.94
CA GLU A 36 5.00 -5.36 -8.92
C GLU A 36 3.72 -5.92 -8.30
N ARG A 37 3.24 -7.04 -8.83
CA ARG A 37 2.09 -7.77 -8.27
C ARG A 37 2.55 -9.12 -7.73
N LYS A 38 2.02 -9.49 -6.57
CA LYS A 38 2.17 -10.80 -5.94
C LYS A 38 0.79 -11.40 -5.69
N GLU A 39 0.47 -12.48 -6.37
CA GLU A 39 -0.83 -13.15 -6.23
C GLU A 39 -0.80 -14.05 -4.99
N GLU A 40 -1.68 -13.78 -4.03
CA GLU A 40 -1.88 -14.57 -2.80
C GLU A 40 -0.60 -14.88 -1.99
N ASP A 41 0.39 -13.99 -2.05
CA ASP A 41 1.66 -14.16 -1.33
C ASP A 41 1.53 -13.75 0.15
N TYR A 42 0.84 -14.59 0.91
CA TYR A 42 0.65 -14.43 2.36
C TYR A 42 1.96 -14.53 3.14
N SER A 43 2.98 -15.22 2.61
CA SER A 43 4.31 -15.25 3.21
C SER A 43 4.95 -13.87 3.18
N PHE A 44 4.91 -13.19 2.03
CA PHE A 44 5.39 -11.82 1.93
C PHE A 44 4.65 -10.85 2.86
N LEU A 45 3.32 -10.98 2.97
CA LEU A 45 2.56 -10.16 3.93
C LEU A 45 2.83 -10.53 5.39
N SER A 46 3.23 -11.78 5.66
CA SER A 46 3.69 -12.16 6.98
C SER A 46 5.00 -11.47 7.37
N ASP A 47 5.83 -11.06 6.42
CA ASP A 47 7.08 -10.35 6.73
C ASP A 47 6.90 -8.83 6.73
N TYR A 48 6.09 -8.29 5.80
CA TYR A 48 6.05 -6.86 5.51
C TYR A 48 4.66 -6.21 5.61
N GLY A 49 3.60 -7.02 5.62
CA GLY A 49 2.21 -6.57 5.63
C GLY A 49 1.74 -6.10 7.01
N GLU A 50 0.59 -5.43 7.02
CA GLU A 50 -0.20 -5.27 8.23
C GLU A 50 -0.82 -6.62 8.59
N LYS A 51 -0.88 -6.87 9.90
CA LYS A 51 -1.45 -8.07 10.50
C LYS A 51 -2.44 -7.68 11.57
N ASP A 52 -3.37 -8.58 11.84
CA ASP A 52 -4.33 -8.39 12.91
C ASP A 52 -3.71 -8.72 14.28
N GLU A 53 -4.52 -8.68 15.33
CA GLU A 53 -4.11 -9.01 16.70
C GLU A 53 -3.61 -10.45 16.86
N TYR A 54 -3.91 -11.34 15.92
CA TYR A 54 -3.48 -12.74 15.88
C TYR A 54 -2.30 -12.98 14.92
N ASN A 55 -1.63 -11.91 14.46
CA ASN A 55 -0.55 -11.95 13.47
C ASN A 55 -0.96 -12.51 12.10
N MET A 56 -2.25 -12.50 11.75
CA MET A 56 -2.72 -12.96 10.45
C MET A 56 -2.75 -11.80 9.44
N PRO A 57 -2.05 -11.92 8.29
CA PRO A 57 -2.20 -10.97 7.20
C PRO A 57 -3.51 -11.20 6.44
N TRP A 58 -4.00 -10.15 5.79
CA TRP A 58 -5.18 -10.20 4.92
C TRP A 58 -4.88 -9.57 3.55
N LEU A 59 -5.77 -9.80 2.59
CA LEU A 59 -5.72 -9.20 1.26
C LEU A 59 -6.88 -8.22 1.05
N PRO A 60 -6.75 -7.24 0.15
CA PRO A 60 -5.51 -6.82 -0.53
C PRO A 60 -4.70 -5.86 0.34
N GLN A 61 -3.40 -5.77 0.10
CA GLN A 61 -2.53 -4.74 0.67
C GLN A 61 -1.60 -4.18 -0.41
N LEU A 62 -1.51 -2.85 -0.46
CA LEU A 62 -0.54 -2.12 -1.25
C LEU A 62 0.60 -1.64 -0.35
N LEU A 63 1.81 -1.97 -0.75
CA LEU A 63 3.05 -1.65 -0.06
C LEU A 63 3.97 -0.84 -0.97
N VAL A 64 4.95 -0.17 -0.36
CA VAL A 64 6.04 0.53 -1.05
C VAL A 64 7.39 0.00 -0.57
N GLU A 65 8.29 -0.27 -1.51
CA GLU A 65 9.73 -0.46 -1.30
C GLU A 65 10.42 0.90 -1.44
N PHE A 66 11.22 1.27 -0.45
CA PHE A 66 12.06 2.47 -0.49
C PHE A 66 13.49 2.16 -0.95
N ASP A 67 14.23 3.19 -1.31
CA ASP A 67 15.65 3.13 -1.71
C ASP A 67 16.58 2.52 -0.65
N ASP A 68 16.24 2.64 0.63
CA ASP A 68 16.95 2.00 1.75
C ASP A 68 16.61 0.51 1.95
N GLY A 69 15.78 -0.07 1.08
CA GLY A 69 15.35 -1.46 1.13
C GLY A 69 14.20 -1.75 2.10
N SER A 70 13.70 -0.74 2.82
CA SER A 70 12.54 -0.93 3.69
C SER A 70 11.25 -1.11 2.87
N ILE A 71 10.38 -1.99 3.33
CA ILE A 71 9.05 -2.24 2.74
C ILE A 71 8.00 -1.87 3.78
N LYS A 72 7.03 -1.04 3.40
CA LYS A 72 5.98 -0.56 4.32
C LYS A 72 4.59 -0.62 3.68
N PRO A 73 3.55 -1.01 4.45
CA PRO A 73 2.17 -0.92 3.98
C PRO A 73 1.73 0.54 3.88
N ILE A 74 1.09 0.87 2.76
CA ILE A 74 0.58 2.23 2.47
C ILE A 74 -0.94 2.29 2.32
N LEU A 75 -1.58 1.17 1.96
CA LEU A 75 -3.02 1.04 1.90
C LEU A 75 -3.39 -0.43 2.15
N THR A 76 -4.15 -0.68 3.21
CA THR A 76 -4.49 -2.04 3.68
C THR A 76 -5.98 -2.24 3.89
N ARG A 77 -6.77 -1.17 3.78
CA ARG A 77 -8.23 -1.17 3.96
C ARG A 77 -8.87 -0.31 2.90
N ALA A 78 -10.07 -0.72 2.47
CA ALA A 78 -10.90 0.15 1.66
C ALA A 78 -11.49 1.26 2.51
N ILE A 79 -11.59 2.45 1.91
CA ILE A 79 -12.39 3.54 2.42
C ILE A 79 -13.65 3.56 1.58
N ILE A 80 -14.81 3.54 2.24
CA ILE A 80 -16.11 3.43 1.57
C ILE A 80 -16.77 4.81 1.58
N ASP A 81 -17.26 5.24 0.42
CA ASP A 81 -18.08 6.43 0.31
C ASP A 81 -19.45 6.21 0.96
N GLU A 82 -19.83 7.09 1.87
CA GLU A 82 -21.03 6.96 2.71
C GLU A 82 -22.34 6.99 1.92
N ASN A 83 -22.34 7.59 0.72
CA ASN A 83 -23.54 7.78 -0.09
C ASN A 83 -23.75 6.64 -1.09
N SER A 84 -22.68 6.21 -1.74
CA SER A 84 -22.70 5.21 -2.81
C SER A 84 -22.43 3.80 -2.32
N TYR A 85 -21.92 3.64 -1.09
CA TYR A 85 -21.47 2.36 -0.51
C TYR A 85 -20.42 1.66 -1.37
N LYS A 86 -19.69 2.41 -2.19
CA LYS A 86 -18.60 1.93 -3.05
C LYS A 86 -17.25 2.39 -2.51
N PRO A 87 -16.16 1.70 -2.85
CA PRO A 87 -14.82 2.19 -2.53
C PRO A 87 -14.57 3.60 -3.09
N ASP A 88 -14.15 4.52 -2.22
CA ASP A 88 -13.72 5.87 -2.59
C ASP A 88 -12.25 5.81 -3.05
N LYS A 89 -12.07 5.61 -4.36
CA LYS A 89 -10.74 5.46 -4.96
C LYS A 89 -9.86 6.70 -4.77
N ASP A 90 -10.46 7.89 -4.85
CA ASP A 90 -9.71 9.15 -4.75
C ASP A 90 -9.18 9.33 -3.32
N LEU A 91 -10.01 9.05 -2.32
CA LEU A 91 -9.61 9.14 -0.93
C LEU A 91 -8.59 8.04 -0.57
N MET A 92 -8.78 6.81 -1.07
CA MET A 92 -7.82 5.71 -0.88
C MET A 92 -6.45 6.02 -1.49
N LYS A 93 -6.41 6.54 -2.73
CA LYS A 93 -5.17 7.00 -3.38
C LYS A 93 -4.52 8.13 -2.58
N LYS A 94 -5.30 9.12 -2.15
CA LYS A 94 -4.81 10.25 -1.34
C LYS A 94 -4.17 9.76 -0.04
N GLU A 95 -4.81 8.82 0.66
CA GLU A 95 -4.25 8.23 1.89
C GLU A 95 -2.95 7.47 1.62
N ALA A 96 -2.89 6.69 0.55
CA ALA A 96 -1.66 6.00 0.14
C ALA A 96 -0.51 6.99 -0.14
N LEU A 97 -0.76 8.05 -0.92
CA LEU A 97 0.21 9.11 -1.21
C LEU A 97 0.65 9.87 0.05
N ASN A 98 -0.30 10.20 0.94
CA ASN A 98 -0.02 10.83 2.22
C ASN A 98 0.87 9.94 3.08
N LYS A 99 0.63 8.63 3.08
CA LYS A 99 1.44 7.66 3.82
C LYS A 99 2.85 7.58 3.26
N ILE A 100 3.02 7.49 1.94
CA ILE A 100 4.34 7.54 1.29
C ILE A 100 5.10 8.79 1.72
N LYS A 101 4.47 9.97 1.61
CA LYS A 101 5.09 11.25 2.01
C LYS A 101 5.53 11.25 3.48
N LYS A 102 4.64 10.86 4.40
CA LYS A 102 4.96 10.79 5.84
C LYS A 102 6.12 9.84 6.14
N LEU A 103 6.23 8.73 5.40
CA LEU A 103 7.33 7.76 5.55
C LEU A 103 8.64 8.31 4.98
N SER A 104 8.58 9.01 3.85
CA SER A 104 9.72 9.72 3.26
C SER A 104 10.30 10.78 4.21
N ASP A 105 9.44 11.57 4.85
CA ASP A 105 9.82 12.68 5.75
C ASP A 105 10.35 12.20 7.11
N LYS A 106 9.93 11.02 7.60
CA LYS A 106 10.30 10.49 8.93
C LYS A 106 11.80 10.20 9.12
N LYS A 107 12.63 10.25 8.08
CA LYS A 107 14.09 10.07 8.20
C LYS A 107 14.79 11.31 8.80
N GLU A 108 14.17 12.48 8.79
CA GLU A 108 14.79 13.72 9.31
C GLU A 108 14.69 13.88 10.85
N GLY A 109 14.07 12.93 11.55
CA GLY A 109 13.73 13.07 12.98
C GLY A 109 14.34 12.05 13.94
N SER A 110 15.24 11.15 13.52
CA SER A 110 15.79 10.11 14.41
C SER A 110 17.26 10.30 14.82
N ASP A 111 17.83 11.49 14.64
CA ASP A 111 19.21 11.81 15.07
C ASP A 111 19.28 12.61 16.39
N ASN A 112 18.20 12.64 17.19
CA ASN A 112 18.24 13.23 18.53
C ASN A 112 17.52 12.34 19.56
N ALA A 113 18.18 11.28 20.01
CA ALA A 113 17.97 10.66 21.32
C ALA A 113 19.22 9.88 21.74
#